data_AF-A0A2N3BMA3-F1
#
_entry.id   AF-A0A2N3BMA3-F1
#
_cell.length_a   1.000
_cell.length_b   1.000
_cell.length_c   1.000
_cell.angle_alpha   90.00
_cell.angle_beta   90.00
_cell.angle_gamma   90.00
#
_symmetry.space_group_name_H-M   'P 1'
#
loop_
_entity.id
_entity.type
_entity.pdbx_description
1 polymer ?
#
loop_
_entity_poly.entity_id
_entity_poly.type
_entity_poly.pdbx_seq_one_letter_code
_entity_poly.pdbx_strand_id
1 'polypeptide(L)'
;ITGRRPRLLALPRPLLRLAGHGADAAARLTRRPQVFSAGKVREMLAGDWIAASPVADPTPLDVTIRRCLAPFLPLGRSGITAQNPPDRGPE
;
A
#
# COMPACT_ATOMS: atom_id res chain seq x y z
N ILE A 1 9.10 -0.36 -3.94
CA ILE A 1 8.93 -1.28 -2.79
C ILE A 1 8.06 -2.48 -3.15
N THR A 2 6.88 -2.36 -3.78
CA THR A 2 6.05 -3.54 -4.16
C THR A 2 6.24 -4.10 -5.58
N GLY A 3 7.02 -3.44 -6.46
CA GLY A 3 7.24 -3.86 -7.85
C GLY A 3 6.01 -3.71 -8.77
N ARG A 4 4.85 -3.32 -8.24
CA ARG A 4 3.61 -3.13 -9.00
C ARG A 4 3.50 -1.70 -9.51
N ARG A 5 2.95 -1.54 -10.72
CA ARG A 5 2.63 -0.21 -11.28
C ARG A 5 1.41 0.36 -10.57
N PRO A 6 1.52 1.50 -9.85
CA PRO A 6 0.38 2.10 -9.18
C PRO A 6 -0.63 2.61 -10.22
N ARG A 7 -1.92 2.44 -9.92
CA ARG A 7 -3.02 3.05 -10.65
C ARG A 7 -3.71 4.03 -9.71
N LEU A 8 -3.72 5.31 -10.09
CA LEU A 8 -4.30 6.38 -9.29
C LEU A 8 -5.54 6.91 -10.00
N LEU A 9 -6.66 6.99 -9.27
CA LEU A 9 -7.89 7.64 -9.72
C LEU A 9 -8.18 8.82 -8.81
N ALA A 10 -8.15 10.03 -9.35
CA ALA A 10 -8.55 11.22 -8.62
C ALA A 10 -10.08 11.35 -8.64
N LEU A 11 -10.68 11.49 -7.47
CA LEU A 11 -12.13 11.65 -7.31
C LEU A 11 -12.44 13.02 -6.68
N PRO A 12 -13.49 13.72 -7.16
CA PRO A 12 -14.04 14.88 -6.47
C PRO A 12 -14.40 14.56 -5.01
N ARG A 13 -14.16 15.52 -4.11
CA ARG A 13 -14.44 15.37 -2.66
C ARG A 13 -15.86 14.87 -2.35
N PRO A 14 -16.94 15.32 -3.05
CA PRO A 14 -18.28 14.81 -2.79
C PRO A 14 -18.41 13.31 -3.07
N LEU A 15 -17.78 12.81 -4.15
CA LEU A 15 -17.81 11.39 -4.49
C LEU A 15 -17.06 10.56 -3.45
N LEU A 16 -15.92 11.05 -2.95
CA LEU A 16 -15.18 10.38 -1.87
C LEU A 16 -16.03 10.28 -0.59
N ARG A 17 -16.72 11.36 -0.21
CA ARG A 17 -17.60 11.37 0.97
C ARG A 17 -18.75 10.37 0.82
N LEU A 18 -19.41 10.37 -0.35
CA LEU A 18 -20.48 9.43 -0.65
C LEU A 18 -19.98 7.98 -0.58
N ALA A 19 -18.82 7.71 -1.18
CA ALA A 19 -18.20 6.39 -1.12
C ALA A 19 -17.89 5.95 0.32
N GLY A 20 -17.42 6.86 1.16
CA GLY A 20 -17.15 6.58 2.58
C GLY A 20 -18.41 6.18 3.35
N HIS A 21 -19.50 6.92 3.16
CA HIS A 21 -20.80 6.57 3.76
C HIS A 21 -21.38 5.26 3.21
N GLY A 22 -21.22 5.02 1.91
CA GLY A 22 -21.62 3.76 1.28
C GLY A 22 -20.86 2.57 1.87
N ALA A 23 -19.56 2.72 2.13
CA ALA A 23 -18.75 1.69 2.77
C ALA A 23 -19.21 1.40 4.21
N ASP A 24 -19.58 2.43 4.98
CA ASP A 24 -20.12 2.25 6.33
C ASP A 24 -21.47 1.52 6.32
N ALA A 25 -22.35 1.85 5.37
CA ALA A 25 -23.62 1.16 5.20
C ALA A 25 -23.41 -0.32 4.81
N ALA A 26 -22.50 -0.58 3.88
CA ALA A 26 -22.13 -1.94 3.47
C ALA A 26 -21.50 -2.74 4.63
N ALA A 27 -20.63 -2.12 5.43
CA ALA A 27 -20.04 -2.74 6.61
C ALA A 27 -21.11 -3.14 7.64
N ARG A 28 -22.10 -2.28 7.88
CA ARG A 28 -23.23 -2.57 8.79
C ARG A 28 -24.10 -3.71 8.26
N LEU A 29 -24.44 -3.70 6.97
CA LEU A 29 -25.27 -4.73 6.36
C LEU A 29 -24.58 -6.10 6.35
N THR A 30 -23.29 -6.12 5.99
CA THR A 30 -22.50 -7.36 5.89
C THR A 30 -21.93 -7.82 7.23
N ARG A 31 -21.98 -6.98 8.27
CA ARG A 31 -21.29 -7.14 9.56
C ARG A 31 -19.79 -7.43 9.41
N ARG A 32 -19.18 -6.94 8.34
CA ARG A 32 -17.75 -7.10 8.08
C ARG A 32 -17.04 -5.75 8.18
N PRO A 33 -15.91 -5.68 8.91
CA PRO A 33 -15.13 -4.45 8.97
C PRO A 33 -14.56 -4.12 7.59
N GLN A 34 -14.51 -2.83 7.28
CA GLN A 34 -13.95 -2.29 6.04
C GLN A 34 -12.80 -1.35 6.38
N VAL A 35 -11.76 -1.35 5.55
CA VAL A 35 -10.62 -0.41 5.70
C VAL A 35 -11.02 1.00 5.29
N PHE A 36 -12.00 1.13 4.40
CA PHE A 36 -12.52 2.40 3.89
C PHE A 36 -13.83 2.76 4.60
N SER A 37 -13.97 4.02 5.05
CA SER A 37 -15.10 4.51 5.84
C SER A 37 -15.27 6.03 5.71
N ALA A 38 -16.41 6.58 6.13
CA ALA A 38 -16.60 8.03 6.15
C ALA A 38 -15.60 8.74 7.08
N GLY A 39 -15.26 8.11 8.21
CA GLY A 39 -14.24 8.60 9.15
C GLY A 39 -12.87 8.74 8.47
N LYS A 40 -12.44 7.70 7.73
CA LYS A 40 -11.17 7.72 6.99
C LYS A 40 -11.16 8.78 5.89
N VAL A 41 -12.27 8.94 5.16
CA VAL A 41 -12.38 10.01 4.16
C VAL A 41 -12.26 11.40 4.80
N ARG A 42 -12.87 11.61 5.97
CA ARG A 42 -12.75 12.88 6.70
C ARG A 42 -11.30 13.16 7.11
N GLU A 43 -10.59 12.15 7.61
CA GLU A 43 -9.16 12.26 7.96
C GLU A 43 -8.32 12.63 6.73
N MET A 44 -8.50 11.92 5.60
CA MET A 44 -7.76 12.18 4.37
C MET A 44 -8.00 13.59 3.79
N LEU A 45 -9.20 14.15 3.99
CA LEU A 45 -9.55 15.49 3.51
C LEU A 45 -9.12 16.61 4.47
N ALA A 46 -8.61 16.29 5.67
CA ALA A 46 -8.20 17.27 6.68
C ALA A 46 -6.82 17.89 6.41
N GLY A 47 -6.06 17.35 5.44
CA GLY A 47 -4.70 17.80 5.13
C GLY A 47 -3.64 17.10 5.98
N ASP A 48 -2.45 17.69 6.03
CA ASP A 48 -1.30 17.11 6.71
C ASP A 48 -1.45 17.15 8.23
N TRP A 49 -1.06 16.06 8.88
CA TRP A 49 -1.04 15.98 10.34
C TRP A 49 0.36 16.28 10.83
N ILE A 50 0.56 17.52 11.28
CA ILE A 50 1.84 17.98 11.79
C ILE A 50 1.80 17.91 13.32
N ALA A 51 2.69 17.11 13.90
CA ALA A 51 2.84 17.02 15.34
C ALA A 51 3.57 18.26 15.89
N ALA A 52 3.10 18.80 17.02
CA ALA A 52 3.76 19.92 17.70
C ALA A 52 5.08 19.52 18.37
N SER A 53 5.24 18.25 18.73
CA SER A 53 6.46 17.72 19.35
C SER A 53 7.44 17.24 18.27
N PRO A 54 8.63 17.84 18.16
CA PRO A 54 9.66 17.31 17.27
C PRO A 54 10.21 15.99 17.81
N VAL A 55 10.65 15.13 16.90
CA VAL A 55 11.40 13.91 17.20
C VAL A 55 12.85 14.17 16.81
N ALA A 56 13.79 13.91 17.73
CA ALA A 56 15.19 14.27 17.54
C ALA A 56 15.89 13.49 16.41
N ASP A 57 15.48 12.24 16.18
CA ASP A 57 16.05 11.37 15.15
C ASP A 57 14.93 10.51 14.50
N PRO A 58 14.11 11.09 13.61
CA PRO A 58 13.02 10.37 12.99
C PRO A 58 13.55 9.38 11.95
N THR A 59 13.18 8.11 12.07
CA THR A 59 13.47 7.12 11.03
C THR A 59 12.69 7.48 9.74
N PRO A 60 13.37 7.59 8.58
CA PRO A 60 12.69 7.85 7.30
C PRO A 60 11.62 6.79 6.99
N LEU A 61 10.50 7.23 6.43
CA LEU A 61 9.35 6.37 6.15
C LEU A 61 9.71 5.19 5.22
N ASP A 62 10.56 5.42 4.22
CA ASP A 62 10.91 4.38 3.26
C ASP A 62 11.73 3.23 3.88
N VAL A 63 12.57 3.52 4.89
CA VAL A 63 13.29 2.51 5.67
C VAL A 63 12.30 1.59 6.39
N THR A 64 11.33 2.18 7.09
CA THR A 64 10.29 1.45 7.83
C THR A 64 9.41 0.64 6.88
N ILE A 65 8.93 1.25 5.79
CA ILE A 65 8.09 0.57 4.79
C ILE A 65 8.83 -0.63 4.17
N ARG A 66 10.12 -0.50 3.84
CA ARG A 66 10.92 -1.63 3.32
C ARG A 66 10.96 -2.78 4.33
N ARG A 67 11.24 -2.51 5.60
CA ARG A 67 11.28 -3.53 6.66
C ARG A 67 9.93 -4.22 6.85
N CYS A 68 8.85 -3.44 6.92
CA CYS A 68 7.49 -3.96 7.15
C CYS A 68 6.95 -4.76 5.96
N LEU A 69 7.25 -4.33 4.73
CA LEU A 69 6.75 -4.99 3.54
C LEU A 69 7.62 -6.17 3.10
N ALA A 70 8.91 -6.24 3.50
CA ALA A 70 9.84 -7.29 3.08
C ALA A 70 9.27 -8.72 3.10
N PRO A 71 8.49 -9.17 4.11
CA PRO A 71 7.90 -10.51 4.12
C PRO A 71 6.84 -10.75 3.03
N PHE A 72 6.27 -9.69 2.48
CA PHE A 72 5.15 -9.70 1.52
C PHE A 72 5.56 -9.27 0.11
N LEU A 73 6.81 -8.85 -0.07
CA LEU A 73 7.36 -8.56 -1.39
C LEU A 73 7.71 -9.90 -2.06
N PRO A 74 7.19 -10.20 -3.26
CA PRO A 74 7.51 -11.45 -3.94
C PRO A 74 9.02 -11.59 -4.15
N LEU A 75 9.56 -12.78 -3.86
CA LEU A 75 10.66 -13.39 -4.62
C LEU A 75 10.32 -13.22 -6.11
N GLY A 76 10.88 -12.20 -6.74
CA GLY A 76 10.60 -11.92 -8.15
C GLY A 76 11.08 -13.09 -9.00
N ARG A 77 10.12 -13.84 -9.57
CA ARG A 77 10.24 -14.96 -10.55
C ARG A 77 10.31 -16.37 -9.95
N SER A 78 9.19 -17.08 -10.02
CA SER A 78 9.22 -18.49 -10.43
C SER A 78 8.66 -18.56 -11.86
N GLY A 79 9.57 -18.42 -12.83
CA GLY A 79 9.35 -18.83 -14.20
C GLY A 79 10.34 -19.94 -14.49
N ILE A 80 9.84 -21.17 -14.55
CA ILE A 80 10.52 -22.32 -15.12
C ILE A 80 10.80 -22.00 -16.59
N THR A 81 12.06 -22.05 -17.04
CA THR A 81 12.53 -22.65 -18.31
C THR A 81 14.06 -22.59 -18.37
N ALA A 82 14.65 -23.77 -18.57
CA ALA A 82 16.02 -24.11 -18.98
C ALA A 82 17.18 -23.75 -18.02
N GLN A 83 17.60 -24.77 -17.28
CA GLN A 83 19.03 -25.06 -17.12
C GLN A 83 19.71 -24.97 -18.50
N ASN A 84 20.72 -24.12 -18.61
CA ASN A 84 21.87 -24.44 -19.44
C ASN A 84 23.02 -24.72 -18.48
N PRO A 85 23.60 -25.94 -18.46
CA PRO A 85 24.84 -26.19 -17.74
C PRO A 85 25.95 -25.28 -18.31
N PRO A 86 26.99 -24.94 -17.53
CA PRO A 86 28.16 -24.28 -18.09
C PRO A 86 28.76 -25.20 -19.14
N ASP A 87 28.82 -24.70 -20.38
CA ASP A 87 29.57 -25.32 -21.45
C ASP A 87 31.03 -25.43 -20.99
N ARG A 88 31.49 -26.67 -20.78
CA ARG A 88 32.92 -26.95 -20.65
C ARG A 88 33.52 -26.81 -22.04
N GLY A 89 33.97 -25.60 -22.37
CA GLY A 89 34.91 -25.36 -23.48
C GLY A 89 36.36 -25.56 -23.01
N PRO A 90 37.24 -26.09 -23.86
CA PRO A 90 38.56 -26.58 -23.46
C PRO A 90 39.60 -25.46 -23.36
N GLU A 91 40.72 -25.84 -22.73
CA GLU A 91 42.05 -25.18 -22.64
C GLU A 91 42.39 -24.55 -21.28
#